data_AF-A0A356FFW8-F1
#
_entry.id   AF-A0A356FFW8-F1
#
_cell.length_a   1.000
_cell.length_b   1.000
_cell.length_c   1.000
_cell.angle_alpha   90.00
_cell.angle_beta   90.00
_cell.angle_gamma   90.00
#
_symmetry.space_group_name_H-M   'P 1'
#
loop_
_entity.id
_entity.type
_entity.pdbx_description
1 polymer ?
#
loop_
_entity_poly.entity_id
_entity_poly.type
_entity_poly.pdbx_seq_one_letter_code
_entity_poly.pdbx_strand_id
1 'polypeptide(L)' 'MATPKEFKNRRAYHDYHVLDKIEAGIVLIGSEVKSLREGNLSFAESYARIENGEAFIQGLHISEYKNARLFGHEATRRR' A
#
# COMPACT_ATOMS: atom_id res chain seq x y z
N MET A 1 -4.36 12.74 -21.01
CA MET A 1 -3.59 12.68 -19.74
C MET A 1 -4.26 11.61 -18.88
N ALA A 2 -3.58 10.51 -18.54
CA ALA A 2 -4.19 9.43 -17.75
C ALA A 2 -4.23 9.84 -16.28
N THR A 3 -5.41 9.85 -15.67
CA THR A 3 -5.60 10.14 -14.24
C THR A 3 -4.87 9.09 -13.41
N PRO A 4 -4.01 9.47 -12.45
CA PRO A 4 -3.37 8.48 -11.57
C PRO A 4 -4.44 7.73 -10.77
N LYS A 5 -4.32 6.41 -10.72
CA LYS A 5 -5.25 5.55 -9.99
C LYS A 5 -5.01 5.73 -8.49
N GLU A 6 -5.92 6.42 -7.82
CA GLU A 6 -5.89 6.58 -6.37
C GLU A 6 -6.50 5.37 -5.67
N PHE A 7 -5.84 4.89 -4.62
CA PHE A 7 -6.34 3.84 -3.76
C PHE A 7 -6.63 4.40 -2.37
N LYS A 8 -7.86 4.22 -1.88
CA LYS A 8 -8.32 4.78 -0.61
C LYS A 8 -8.93 3.66 0.24
N ASN A 9 -8.50 3.55 1.50
CA ASN A 9 -9.14 2.65 2.46
C ASN A 9 -10.45 3.26 2.96
N ARG A 10 -11.56 2.91 2.30
CA ARG A 10 -12.89 3.44 2.66
C ARG A 10 -13.36 3.00 4.05
N ARG A 11 -12.93 1.82 4.53
CA ARG A 11 -13.28 1.31 5.86
C ARG A 11 -12.68 2.18 6.96
N ALA A 12 -11.45 2.66 6.79
CA ALA A 12 -10.81 3.52 7.77
C ALA A 12 -11.62 4.80 8.10
N TYR A 13 -12.29 5.38 7.09
CA TYR A 13 -13.15 6.56 7.28
C TYR A 13 -14.51 6.23 7.90
N HIS A 14 -14.92 4.97 7.90
CA HIS A 14 -16.18 4.51 8.48
C HIS A 14 -15.98 4.04 9.94
N ASP A 15 -14.86 3.35 10.20
CA ASP A 15 -14.57 2.75 11.49
C ASP A 15 -13.85 3.72 12.44
N TYR A 16 -13.18 4.75 11.91
CA TYR A 16 -12.41 5.71 12.69
C TYR A 16 -12.72 7.16 12.30
N HIS A 17 -12.50 8.07 13.25
CA HIS A 17 -12.54 9.50 12.99
C HIS A 17 -11.14 10.00 12.60
N VAL A 18 -11.01 10.59 11.41
CA VAL A 18 -9.73 11.13 10.92
C VAL A 18 -9.51 12.52 11.50
N LEU A 19 -8.56 12.62 12.43
CA LEU A 19 -8.19 13.89 13.08
C LEU A 19 -7.25 14.72 12.18
N ASP A 20 -6.26 14.07 11.60
CA ASP A 20 -5.24 14.73 10.78
C ASP A 20 -4.73 13.80 9.66
N LYS A 21 -4.12 14.37 8.63
CA LYS A 21 -3.59 13.65 7.47
C LYS A 21 -2.13 14.03 7.23
N ILE A 22 -1.26 13.02 7.24
CA ILE A 22 0.15 13.17 6.91
C ILE A 22 0.43 12.60 5.50
N GLU A 23 1.39 13.19 4.81
CA GLU A 23 1.89 12.68 3.53
C GLU A 23 3.25 12.01 3.74
N ALA A 24 3.43 10.83 3.15
CA ALA A 24 4.66 10.06 3.22
C ALA A 24 4.96 9.40 1.87
N GLY A 25 6.24 9.29 1.54
CA GLY A 25 6.69 8.50 0.40
C GLY A 25 6.74 7.02 0.77
N ILE A 26 6.24 6.15 -0.10
CA ILE A 26 6.34 4.69 0.05
C ILE A 26 7.40 4.14 -0.90
N VAL A 27 8.32 3.32 -0.40
CA VAL A 27 9.32 2.66 -1.24
C VAL A 27 8.77 1.33 -1.73
N LEU A 28 8.60 1.22 -3.04
CA LEU A 28 8.03 0.04 -3.70
C LEU A 28 9.05 -0.58 -4.66
N ILE A 29 8.96 -1.91 -4.81
CA ILE A 29 9.70 -2.65 -5.84
C ILE A 29 8.91 -2.68 -7.14
N GLY A 30 9.62 -2.84 -8.27
CA GLY A 30 9.01 -2.73 -9.61
C GLY A 30 7.85 -3.69 -9.88
N SER A 31 7.83 -4.86 -9.21
CA SER A 31 6.70 -5.81 -9.24
C SER A 31 5.45 -5.26 -8.54
N GLU A 32 5.60 -4.63 -7.38
CA GLU A 32 4.52 -4.01 -6.63
C GLU A 32 3.89 -2.85 -7.40
N VAL A 33 4.72 -2.02 -8.04
CA VAL A 33 4.24 -0.93 -8.89
C VAL A 33 3.35 -1.47 -10.02
N LYS A 34 3.69 -2.63 -10.59
CA LYS A 34 2.85 -3.28 -11.62
C LYS A 34 1.55 -3.82 -11.02
N SER A 35 1.59 -4.51 -9.89
CA SER A 35 0.39 -4.98 -9.18
C SER A 35 -0.56 -3.85 -8.79
N LEU A 36 -0.02 -2.73 -8.31
CA LEU A 36 -0.79 -1.54 -7.95
C LEU A 36 -1.47 -0.90 -9.16
N ARG A 37 -0.81 -0.88 -10.33
CA ARG A 37 -1.45 -0.39 -11.57
C ARG A 37 -2.67 -1.24 -11.94
N GLU A 38 -2.60 -2.55 -11.77
CA GLU A 38 -3.74 -3.45 -11.96
C GLU A 38 -4.80 -3.29 -10.86
N GLY A 39 -4.42 -2.78 -9.69
CA GLY A 39 -5.30 -2.60 -8.53
C GLY A 39 -5.37 -3.81 -7.61
N ASN A 40 -4.36 -4.66 -7.65
CA ASN A 40 -4.26 -5.87 -6.84
C ASN A 40 -3.66 -5.56 -5.47
N LEU A 41 -4.41 -4.83 -4.63
CA LEU A 41 -4.01 -4.50 -3.25
C LEU A 41 -5.20 -4.64 -2.28
N SER A 42 -4.90 -4.91 -1.01
CA SER A 42 -5.89 -4.93 0.07
C SER A 42 -5.39 -4.18 1.30
N PHE A 43 -6.26 -3.35 1.87
CA PHE A 43 -6.03 -2.57 3.11
C PHE A 43 -6.67 -3.22 4.35
N ALA A 44 -7.11 -4.48 4.27
CA ALA A 44 -8.02 -5.08 5.26
C ALA A 44 -7.50 -5.04 6.71
N GLU A 45 -6.19 -5.25 6.91
CA GLU A 45 -5.54 -5.26 8.22
C GLU A 45 -4.30 -4.35 8.23
N SER A 46 -4.28 -3.36 7.33
CA SER A 46 -3.12 -2.49 7.17
C SER A 46 -3.20 -1.28 8.10
N TYR A 47 -2.09 -0.96 8.76
CA TYR A 47 -1.95 0.23 9.60
C TYR A 47 -0.61 0.92 9.36
N ALA A 48 -0.56 2.22 9.59
CA ALA A 48 0.68 3.00 9.54
C ALA A 48 1.24 3.17 10.96
N ARG A 49 2.55 3.03 11.11
CA ARG A 49 3.29 3.24 12.36
C ARG A 49 4.42 4.22 12.10
N ILE A 50 4.48 5.28 12.90
CA ILE A 50 5.56 6.27 12.83
C ILE A 50 6.64 5.83 13.79
N GLU A 51 7.86 5.59 13.30
CA GLU A 51 9.02 5.24 14.11
C GLU A 51 10.22 6.07 13.64
N ASN A 52 10.93 6.72 14.58
CA ASN A 52 12.11 7.56 14.30
C ASN A 52 11.88 8.69 13.26
N GLY A 53 10.66 9.22 13.16
CA GLY A 53 10.31 10.26 12.19
C GLY A 53 9.97 9.74 10.80
N GLU A 54 9.95 8.43 10.59
CA GLU A 54 9.56 7.79 9.35
C GLU A 54 8.22 7.07 9.52
N ALA A 55 7.36 7.16 8.51
CA ALA A 55 6.07 6.48 8.49
C ALA A 55 6.21 5.15 7.76
N PHE A 56 5.90 4.06 8.45
CA PHE A 56 5.92 2.72 7.89
C PHE A 56 4.51 2.14 7.84
N ILE A 57 4.12 1.57 6.70
CA ILE A 57 2.89 0.80 6.57
C ILE A 57 3.15 -0.69 6.78
N GLN A 58 2.36 -1.30 7.64
CA GLN A 58 2.38 -2.72 7.96
C GLN A 58 1.02 -3.34 7.65
N GLY A 59 1.00 -4.64 7.30
CA GLY A 59 -0.24 -5.34 6.97
C GLY A 59 -0.86 -4.93 5.62
N LEU A 60 -0.21 -4.06 4.83
CA LEU A 60 -0.61 -3.80 3.46
C LEU A 60 -0.30 -5.02 2.60
N HIS A 61 -1.35 -5.68 2.11
CA HIS A 61 -1.22 -6.84 1.24
C HIS A 61 -1.25 -6.39 -0.22
N ILE A 62 -0.10 -6.44 -0.88
CA ILE A 62 0.01 -6.23 -2.33
C ILE A 62 0.16 -7.61 -2.96
N SER A 63 -0.80 -7.98 -3.81
CA SER A 63 -0.75 -9.31 -4.42
C SER A 63 0.38 -9.36 -5.44
N GLU A 64 1.03 -10.51 -5.57
CA GLU A 64 2.10 -10.68 -6.53
C GLU A 64 1.61 -10.46 -7.96
N TYR A 65 2.45 -9.83 -8.77
CA TYR A 65 2.13 -9.59 -10.17
C TYR A 65 2.16 -10.94 -10.90
N LYS A 66 1.00 -11.39 -11.40
CA LYS A 66 0.82 -12.74 -11.98
C LYS A 66 1.78 -13.08 -13.13
N ASN A 67 2.36 -12.07 -13.81
CA ASN A 67 3.34 -12.26 -14.88
C ASN A 67 4.81 -12.20 -14.39
N ALA A 68 5.07 -12.12 -13.08
CA ALA A 68 6.41 -12.19 -12.52
C ALA A 68 6.88 -13.66 -12.41
N ARG A 69 7.54 -14.16 -13.45
CA ARG A 69 8.03 -15.56 -13.51
C ARG A 69 9.20 -15.89 -12.57
N LEU A 70 9.91 -14.91 -12.00
CA LEU A 70 11.22 -15.17 -11.35
C LEU A 70 11.51 -14.34 -10.08
N PHE A 71 10.74 -13.28 -9.80
CA PHE A 71 10.99 -12.39 -8.64
C PHE A 71 9.69 -12.20 -7.87
N GLY A 72 9.39 -13.17 -7.01
CA GLY A 72 8.34 -13.02 -6.02
C GLY A 72 8.75 -11.99 -4.96
N HIS A 73 7.81 -11.18 -4.51
CA HIS A 73 8.02 -10.24 -3.41
C HIS A 73 7.08 -10.59 -2.28
N GLU A 74 7.55 -10.42 -1.04
CA GLU A 74 6.73 -10.71 0.12
C GLU A 74 5.55 -9.72 0.18
N ALA A 75 4.33 -10.24 0.03
CA ALA A 75 3.12 -9.43 -0.08
C ALA A 75 2.90 -8.50 1.12
N THR A 76 3.28 -8.96 2.32
CA THR A 76 3.09 -8.28 3.61
C THR A 76 4.32 -7.54 4.13
N ARG A 77 5.33 -7.29 3.29
CA ARG A 77 6.53 -6.57 3.70
C ARG A 77 6.18 -5.23 4.34
N ARG A 78 6.88 -4.90 5.44
CA ARG A 78 6.88 -3.57 6.04
C ARG A 78 7.50 -2.57 5.06
N ARG A 79 6.73 -1.55 4.69
CA ARG A 79 7.12 -0.51 3.72
C ARG A 79 7.10 0.85 4.37
#